data_AF-A0A926A9U9-F1
#
_entry.id   AF-A0A926A9U9-F1
#
_cell.length_a   1.000
_cell.length_b   1.000
_cell.length_c   1.000
_cell.angle_alpha   90.00
_cell.angle_beta   90.00
_cell.angle_gamma   90.00
#
_symmetry.space_group_name_H-M   'P 1'
#
loop_
_entity.id
_entity.type
_entity.pdbx_description
1 polymer ?
#
loop_
_entity_poly.entity_id
_entity_poly.type
_entity_poly.pdbx_seq_one_letter_code
_entity_poly.pdbx_strand_id
1 'polypeptide(L)'
;MNIAKFLACGLIAIGSLPLNAASPGDEVIVIYNTRVPESKAVADHYAQRRNVPARQVFGFGLSTGDDMSRSEYRESLEKPLAARLDNQKLWEIRSEVIRGTNDQPSRILWKPIRSKIRYAVICYGVPYRIKAEEGLKEKAMSEMRMELRRNEAAVDTELAMLPCIEQHLPLTGPLVNPFYGSTNEPAFSATNGVLMVARLDGPSASIARGLVDKAMEAETNGLWGRAYIDLRNIADTNYAIGDNWLRAAAEICRHLGFETVVDTNAATFPPEFPMSQIAFYAGWYDGEVSGPFTRPRVEFMPGAFAYHLHSFSAANLRSASHNWVGPLLAKGVTATLGCVAEPYLGGTPDMGVFASRFIFHGFSFGEAAYASLPALSWQITIVGDPLYRPFGKPAQQLHNQLAAKKSPVLEWSFLRLINLNLARGNLPVQMTAFAESLPVTKESAVLSEKLADFYSAQGKPSSAIETWERALELSPS
;
A
#
# COMPACT_ATOMS: atom_id res chain seq x y z
N MET A 1 -8.79 -25.11 -29.71
CA MET A 1 -8.03 -25.41 -28.46
C MET A 1 -8.85 -24.85 -27.30
N ASN A 2 -9.22 -25.66 -26.31
CA ASN A 2 -10.32 -25.34 -25.37
C ASN A 2 -9.90 -24.23 -24.38
N ILE A 3 -10.65 -23.13 -24.31
CA ILE A 3 -10.45 -22.02 -23.33
C ILE A 3 -10.34 -22.59 -21.90
N ALA A 4 -11.09 -23.65 -21.60
CA ALA A 4 -11.02 -24.36 -20.33
C ALA A 4 -9.62 -24.94 -20.00
N LYS A 5 -8.80 -25.32 -20.99
CA LYS A 5 -7.43 -25.81 -20.78
C LYS A 5 -6.45 -24.69 -20.45
N PHE A 6 -6.58 -23.50 -21.05
CA PHE A 6 -5.74 -22.33 -20.68
C PHE A 6 -6.16 -21.72 -19.34
N LEU A 7 -7.47 -21.71 -19.07
CA LEU A 7 -7.99 -21.40 -17.75
C LEU A 7 -7.45 -22.40 -16.71
N ALA A 8 -7.53 -23.71 -16.97
CA ALA A 8 -7.00 -24.74 -16.06
C ALA A 8 -5.47 -24.65 -15.90
N CYS A 9 -4.67 -24.59 -16.97
CA CYS A 9 -3.20 -24.58 -16.88
C CYS A 9 -2.61 -23.22 -16.44
N GLY A 10 -3.30 -22.11 -16.73
CA GLY A 10 -2.89 -20.76 -16.35
C GLY A 10 -3.36 -20.31 -14.96
N LEU A 11 -4.47 -20.87 -14.46
CA LEU A 11 -5.06 -20.49 -13.16
C LEU A 11 -4.86 -21.55 -12.06
N ILE A 12 -4.10 -22.63 -12.30
CA ILE A 12 -3.61 -23.50 -11.22
C ILE A 12 -2.79 -22.66 -10.22
N ALA A 13 -3.45 -22.42 -9.08
CA ALA A 13 -3.00 -21.95 -7.78
C ALA A 13 -1.66 -21.21 -7.72
N ILE A 14 -1.71 -19.88 -7.92
CA ILE A 14 -0.91 -19.02 -7.04
C ILE A 14 -1.50 -19.27 -5.65
N GLY A 15 -0.70 -19.87 -4.76
CA GLY A 15 -1.14 -20.42 -3.49
C GLY A 15 -1.83 -19.38 -2.61
N SER A 16 -3.14 -19.23 -2.80
CA SER A 16 -4.05 -18.67 -1.81
C SER A 16 -4.69 -19.86 -1.14
N LEU A 17 -4.23 -20.20 0.06
CA LEU A 17 -5.14 -20.83 1.02
C LEU A 17 -6.39 -19.94 1.05
N PRO A 18 -7.61 -20.52 1.13
CA PRO A 18 -8.83 -19.74 1.23
C PRO A 18 -8.75 -18.90 2.51
N LEU A 19 -8.27 -17.68 2.34
CA LEU A 19 -8.25 -16.66 3.36
C LEU A 19 -9.67 -16.14 3.43
N ASN A 20 -10.24 -16.19 4.63
CA ASN A 20 -11.59 -15.70 4.88
C ASN A 20 -11.76 -14.34 4.20
N ALA A 21 -12.90 -14.21 3.49
CA ALA A 21 -13.34 -12.95 2.90
C ALA A 21 -13.11 -11.81 3.90
N ALA A 22 -12.54 -10.69 3.39
CA ALA A 22 -12.21 -9.44 4.08
C ALA A 22 -12.35 -9.46 5.61
N SER A 23 -11.22 -9.35 6.33
CA SER A 23 -11.20 -9.20 7.79
C SER A 23 -12.33 -8.25 8.24
N PRO A 24 -13.27 -8.73 9.06
CA PRO A 24 -14.45 -7.94 9.43
C PRO A 24 -13.99 -6.67 10.15
N GLY A 25 -14.75 -5.58 10.00
CA GLY A 25 -14.52 -4.32 10.73
C GLY A 25 -14.41 -4.49 12.26
N ASP A 26 -14.78 -5.66 12.79
CA ASP A 26 -14.54 -6.11 14.16
C ASP A 26 -13.07 -6.09 14.59
N GLU A 27 -12.10 -6.23 13.68
CA GLU A 27 -10.66 -6.15 14.00
C GLU A 27 -10.08 -4.72 13.91
N VAL A 28 -10.93 -3.73 13.63
CA VAL A 28 -10.52 -2.35 13.33
C VAL A 28 -11.06 -1.38 14.37
N ILE A 29 -10.23 -0.44 14.80
CA ILE A 29 -10.69 0.77 15.49
C ILE A 29 -10.59 1.97 14.56
N VAL A 30 -11.50 2.93 14.70
CA VAL A 30 -11.55 4.16 13.90
C VAL A 30 -11.34 5.34 14.82
N ILE A 31 -10.43 6.24 14.45
CA ILE A 31 -10.01 7.40 15.24
C ILE A 31 -10.35 8.65 14.44
N TYR A 32 -11.10 9.58 15.04
CA TYR A 32 -11.45 10.85 14.41
C TYR A 32 -11.21 12.05 15.33
N ASN A 33 -11.01 13.21 14.71
CA ASN A 33 -10.88 14.48 15.42
C ASN A 33 -12.25 15.11 15.64
N THR A 34 -12.68 15.19 16.90
CA THR A 34 -13.96 15.81 17.30
C THR A 34 -14.04 17.31 17.00
N ARG A 35 -12.91 17.98 16.78
CA ARG A 35 -12.84 19.40 16.41
C ARG A 35 -12.97 19.65 14.91
N VAL A 36 -13.04 18.59 14.09
CA VAL A 36 -13.18 18.67 12.63
C VAL A 36 -14.40 17.83 12.22
N PRO A 37 -15.56 18.46 11.92
CA PRO A 37 -16.79 17.74 11.57
C PRO A 37 -16.61 16.74 10.42
N GLU A 38 -15.80 17.07 9.42
CA GLU A 38 -15.49 16.24 8.28
C GLU A 38 -14.72 14.97 8.68
N SER A 39 -13.94 15.02 9.78
CA SER A 39 -13.25 13.85 10.34
C SER A 39 -14.25 12.78 10.78
N LYS A 40 -15.31 13.21 11.48
CA LYS A 40 -16.39 12.32 11.89
C LYS A 40 -17.14 11.76 10.69
N ALA A 41 -17.37 12.57 9.66
CA ALA A 41 -18.04 12.10 8.43
C ALA A 41 -17.22 11.02 7.71
N VAL A 42 -15.89 11.14 7.65
CA VAL A 42 -15.00 10.10 7.11
C VAL A 42 -15.05 8.83 7.97
N ALA A 43 -15.01 8.98 9.30
CA ALA A 43 -15.07 7.86 10.23
C ALA A 43 -16.39 7.08 10.14
N ASP A 44 -17.53 7.79 10.11
CA ASP A 44 -18.86 7.19 10.00
C ASP A 44 -19.01 6.46 8.66
N HIS A 45 -18.53 7.05 7.55
CA HIS A 45 -18.53 6.40 6.24
C HIS A 45 -17.69 5.12 6.25
N TYR A 46 -16.46 5.17 6.74
CA TYR A 46 -15.61 3.98 6.82
C TYR A 46 -16.23 2.89 7.69
N ALA A 47 -16.74 3.25 8.87
CA ALA A 47 -17.38 2.33 9.79
C ALA A 47 -18.60 1.66 9.14
N GLN A 48 -19.41 2.40 8.38
CA GLN A 48 -20.52 1.85 7.61
C GLN A 48 -20.04 0.88 6.52
N ARG A 49 -19.03 1.28 5.73
CA ARG A 49 -18.52 0.49 4.60
C ARG A 49 -17.89 -0.84 5.02
N ARG A 50 -17.15 -0.84 6.13
CA ARG A 50 -16.47 -2.04 6.68
C ARG A 50 -17.22 -2.72 7.82
N ASN A 51 -18.42 -2.26 8.16
CA ASN A 51 -19.22 -2.74 9.29
C ASN A 51 -18.44 -2.71 10.62
N VAL A 52 -17.70 -1.63 10.89
CA VAL A 52 -16.98 -1.46 12.15
C VAL A 52 -18.00 -1.24 13.28
N PRO A 53 -17.93 -2.00 14.39
CA PRO A 53 -18.81 -1.80 15.54
C PRO A 53 -18.75 -0.37 16.08
N ALA A 54 -19.89 0.21 16.45
CA ALA A 54 -19.95 1.57 16.97
C ALA A 54 -19.04 1.82 18.20
N ARG A 55 -18.84 0.80 19.05
CA ARG A 55 -17.93 0.88 20.20
C ARG A 55 -16.46 1.07 19.81
N GLN A 56 -16.08 0.68 18.59
CA GLN A 56 -14.73 0.77 18.04
C GLN A 56 -14.46 2.11 17.31
N VAL A 57 -15.39 3.07 17.37
CA VAL A 57 -15.24 4.40 16.78
C VAL A 57 -14.97 5.43 17.88
N PHE A 58 -13.76 5.98 17.92
CA PHE A 58 -13.24 6.83 18.99
C PHE A 58 -12.98 8.26 18.51
N GLY A 59 -13.60 9.22 19.19
CA GLY A 59 -13.37 10.65 18.97
C GLY A 59 -12.43 11.26 20.00
N PHE A 60 -11.46 12.06 19.56
CA PHE A 60 -10.54 12.81 20.41
C PHE A 60 -10.53 14.29 20.03
N GLY A 61 -10.37 15.18 21.00
CA GLY A 61 -10.26 16.63 20.75
C GLY A 61 -8.82 17.00 20.47
N LEU A 62 -8.43 17.04 19.20
CA LEU A 62 -7.04 17.24 18.78
C LEU A 62 -6.87 18.54 17.98
N SER A 63 -5.63 18.99 17.83
CA SER A 63 -5.22 20.05 16.92
C SER A 63 -5.76 19.82 15.51
N THR A 64 -6.20 20.88 14.85
CA THR A 64 -6.80 20.81 13.51
C THR A 64 -5.77 20.95 12.37
N GLY A 65 -4.56 21.40 12.72
CA GLY A 65 -3.42 21.48 11.81
C GLY A 65 -2.84 20.10 11.45
N ASP A 66 -1.69 20.13 10.80
CA ASP A 66 -0.98 18.94 10.35
C ASP A 66 -0.10 18.33 11.44
N ASP A 67 0.30 19.17 12.40
CA ASP A 67 1.23 18.85 13.46
C ASP A 67 0.54 18.82 14.83
N MET A 68 1.03 17.94 15.71
CA MET A 68 0.72 17.93 17.14
C MET A 68 2.01 17.91 17.98
N SER A 69 1.92 18.39 19.22
CA SER A 69 3.06 18.26 20.15
C SER A 69 3.16 16.83 20.68
N ARG A 70 4.34 16.43 21.15
CA ARG A 70 4.56 15.13 21.81
C ARG A 70 3.64 14.95 23.03
N SER A 71 3.45 16.00 23.83
CA SER A 71 2.51 15.99 24.96
C SER A 71 1.06 15.83 24.51
N GLU A 72 0.63 16.51 23.45
CA GLU A 72 -0.71 16.34 22.92
C GLU A 72 -0.93 14.90 22.43
N TYR A 73 0.02 14.34 21.68
CA TYR A 73 -0.03 12.95 21.24
C TYR A 73 -0.22 11.99 22.42
N ARG A 74 0.61 12.10 23.46
CA ARG A 74 0.59 11.20 24.61
C ARG A 74 -0.68 11.35 25.46
N GLU A 75 -0.99 12.59 25.86
CA GLU A 75 -2.05 12.86 26.84
C GLU A 75 -3.45 12.93 26.21
N SER A 76 -3.56 13.31 24.94
CA SER A 76 -4.86 13.51 24.27
C SER A 76 -5.24 12.40 23.30
N LEU A 77 -4.28 11.60 22.80
CA LEU A 77 -4.54 10.50 21.86
C LEU A 77 -4.12 9.14 22.42
N GLU A 78 -2.83 8.91 22.66
CA GLU A 78 -2.25 7.60 22.98
C GLU A 78 -2.80 6.99 24.28
N LYS A 79 -2.59 7.65 25.42
CA LYS A 79 -3.05 7.15 26.73
C LYS A 79 -4.57 7.01 26.80
N PRO A 80 -5.39 8.00 26.37
CA PRO A 80 -6.83 7.86 26.43
C PRO A 80 -7.34 6.78 25.46
N LEU A 81 -6.67 6.53 24.34
CA LEU A 81 -7.00 5.42 23.46
C LEU A 81 -6.71 4.07 24.14
N ALA A 82 -5.51 3.87 24.68
CA ALA A 82 -5.13 2.65 25.38
C ALA A 82 -6.13 2.32 26.52
N ALA A 83 -6.49 3.32 27.32
CA ALA A 83 -7.47 3.18 28.39
C ALA A 83 -8.87 2.80 27.86
N ARG A 84 -9.30 3.37 26.73
CA ARG A 84 -10.60 3.01 26.11
C ARG A 84 -10.60 1.59 25.55
N LEU A 85 -9.51 1.14 24.94
CA LEU A 85 -9.37 -0.23 24.45
C LEU A 85 -9.44 -1.27 25.59
N ASP A 86 -8.81 -0.97 26.74
CA ASP A 86 -8.84 -1.86 27.91
C ASP A 86 -10.22 -1.87 28.59
N ASN A 87 -10.79 -0.68 28.85
CA ASN A 87 -12.12 -0.52 29.46
C ASN A 87 -13.22 -1.22 28.64
N GLN A 88 -13.10 -1.23 27.31
CA GLN A 88 -14.05 -1.92 26.43
C GLN A 88 -13.70 -3.39 26.15
N LYS A 89 -12.63 -3.91 26.75
CA LYS A 89 -12.14 -5.30 26.55
C LYS A 89 -11.88 -5.62 25.07
N LEU A 90 -11.44 -4.63 24.31
CA LEU A 90 -11.00 -4.80 22.92
C LEU A 90 -9.60 -5.41 22.85
N TRP A 91 -8.82 -5.21 23.90
CA TRP A 91 -7.58 -5.91 24.21
C TRP A 91 -7.46 -6.17 25.72
N GLU A 92 -6.45 -6.94 26.13
CA GLU A 92 -6.16 -7.23 27.54
C GLU A 92 -4.64 -7.16 27.77
N ILE A 93 -4.18 -6.14 28.50
CA ILE A 93 -2.77 -6.01 28.88
C ILE A 93 -2.50 -6.82 30.15
N ARG A 94 -1.45 -7.66 30.12
CA ARG A 94 -0.94 -8.39 31.28
C ARG A 94 0.58 -8.39 31.30
N SER A 95 1.15 -8.70 32.46
CA SER A 95 2.58 -8.96 32.61
C SER A 95 2.93 -10.32 32.02
N GLU A 96 3.93 -10.37 31.14
CA GLU A 96 4.60 -11.60 30.70
C GLU A 96 6.03 -11.62 31.24
N VAL A 97 6.46 -12.77 31.77
CA VAL A 97 7.84 -12.97 32.21
C VAL A 97 8.65 -13.47 31.03
N ILE A 98 9.50 -12.61 30.48
CA ILE A 98 10.53 -13.03 29.53
C ILE A 98 11.70 -13.61 30.32
N ARG A 99 11.87 -14.92 30.20
CA ARG A 99 13.02 -15.62 30.78
C ARG A 99 14.30 -15.13 30.12
N GLY A 100 15.27 -14.78 30.94
CA GLY A 100 16.59 -14.42 30.47
C GLY A 100 17.30 -15.60 29.80
N THR A 101 18.06 -15.31 28.75
CA THR A 101 19.01 -16.23 28.11
C THR A 101 20.39 -15.56 28.12
N ASN A 102 21.47 -16.34 28.26
CA ASN A 102 22.86 -15.86 28.26
C ASN A 102 23.13 -14.75 29.29
N ASP A 103 23.00 -15.07 30.58
CA ASP A 103 23.28 -14.19 31.74
C ASP A 103 22.47 -12.89 31.83
N GLN A 104 21.43 -12.73 31.01
CA GLN A 104 20.47 -11.63 31.15
C GLN A 104 19.44 -11.96 32.26
N PRO A 105 19.06 -10.99 33.11
CA PRO A 105 17.98 -11.21 34.08
C PRO A 105 16.64 -11.39 33.37
N SER A 106 15.75 -12.17 33.98
CA SER A 106 14.36 -12.23 33.52
C SER A 106 13.72 -10.86 33.65
N ARG A 107 12.96 -10.45 32.64
CA ARG A 107 12.27 -9.15 32.62
C ARG A 107 10.77 -9.34 32.54
N ILE A 108 10.05 -8.46 33.22
CA ILE A 108 8.59 -8.39 33.15
C ILE A 108 8.24 -7.37 32.07
N LEU A 109 7.51 -7.79 31.04
CA LEU A 109 6.94 -6.89 30.05
C LEU A 109 5.43 -6.83 30.21
N TRP A 110 4.88 -5.62 30.17
CA TRP A 110 3.45 -5.39 30.07
C TRP A 110 3.09 -5.16 28.61
N LYS A 111 2.24 -6.02 28.06
CA LYS A 111 1.77 -5.92 26.67
C LYS A 111 0.38 -6.58 26.52
N PRO A 112 -0.33 -6.35 25.41
CA PRO A 112 -1.53 -7.11 25.08
C PRO A 112 -1.22 -8.60 24.98
N ILE A 113 -1.83 -9.43 25.83
CA ILE A 113 -1.79 -10.89 25.71
C ILE A 113 -2.97 -11.44 24.89
N ARG A 114 -4.01 -10.61 24.74
CA ARG A 114 -5.16 -10.84 23.88
C ARG A 114 -5.54 -9.53 23.23
N SER A 115 -5.87 -9.59 21.95
CA SER A 115 -6.45 -8.46 21.22
C SER A 115 -7.39 -8.98 20.15
N LYS A 116 -8.56 -8.38 20.05
CA LYS A 116 -9.40 -8.52 18.84
C LYS A 116 -8.97 -7.54 17.76
N ILE A 117 -8.36 -6.43 18.17
CA ILE A 117 -7.97 -5.35 17.29
C ILE A 117 -6.58 -5.63 16.70
N ARG A 118 -6.52 -5.59 15.38
CA ARG A 118 -5.28 -5.69 14.59
C ARG A 118 -4.95 -4.38 13.90
N TYR A 119 -5.97 -3.58 13.58
CA TYR A 119 -5.84 -2.37 12.79
C TYR A 119 -6.41 -1.13 13.50
N ALA A 120 -5.80 0.02 13.22
CA ALA A 120 -6.38 1.32 13.53
C ALA A 120 -6.46 2.17 12.26
N VAL A 121 -7.58 2.88 12.10
CA VAL A 121 -7.82 3.80 10.99
C VAL A 121 -7.95 5.21 11.53
N ILE A 122 -6.96 6.04 11.21
CA ILE A 122 -6.98 7.47 11.53
C ILE A 122 -7.71 8.21 10.40
N CYS A 123 -8.69 9.03 10.74
CA CYS A 123 -9.47 9.78 9.74
C CYS A 123 -8.93 11.19 9.53
N TYR A 124 -9.22 11.74 8.34
CA TYR A 124 -8.98 13.12 7.92
C TYR A 124 -9.18 14.11 9.07
N GLY A 125 -8.28 15.09 9.22
CA GLY A 125 -8.38 16.11 10.27
C GLY A 125 -7.70 15.74 11.60
N VAL A 126 -7.22 14.50 11.75
CA VAL A 126 -6.24 14.16 12.80
C VAL A 126 -4.84 14.54 12.31
N PRO A 127 -4.00 15.21 13.13
CA PRO A 127 -2.61 15.51 12.78
C PRO A 127 -1.84 14.27 12.33
N TYR A 128 -0.85 14.44 11.46
CA TYR A 128 -0.04 13.35 10.92
C TYR A 128 1.44 13.44 11.26
N ARG A 129 1.87 14.55 11.85
CA ARG A 129 3.21 14.75 12.36
C ARG A 129 3.21 15.03 13.86
N ILE A 130 4.13 14.41 14.56
CA ILE A 130 4.48 14.75 15.93
C ILE A 130 5.74 15.60 15.87
N LYS A 131 5.68 16.81 16.43
CA LYS A 131 6.82 17.72 16.48
C LYS A 131 7.90 17.18 17.41
N ALA A 132 9.15 17.52 17.08
CA ALA A 132 10.27 17.24 17.94
C ALA A 132 10.08 17.93 19.31
N GLU A 133 10.43 17.22 20.38
CA GLU A 133 10.51 17.75 21.73
C GLU A 133 11.94 18.21 22.01
N GLU A 134 12.10 19.53 22.13
CA GLU A 134 13.41 20.14 22.39
C GLU A 134 13.94 19.74 23.78
N GLY A 135 15.23 19.45 23.85
CA GLY A 135 15.91 19.16 25.11
C GLY A 135 15.62 17.78 25.71
N LEU A 136 14.87 16.91 25.02
CA LEU A 136 14.72 15.51 25.41
C LEU A 136 16.09 14.83 25.48
N LYS A 137 16.40 14.21 26.63
CA LYS A 137 17.64 13.47 26.85
C LYS A 137 17.31 12.04 27.24
N GLU A 138 17.57 11.12 26.34
CA GLU A 138 17.42 9.69 26.59
C GLU A 138 18.80 9.01 26.58
N LYS A 139 18.98 8.01 27.45
CA LYS A 139 20.22 7.25 27.52
C LYS A 139 20.58 6.61 26.18
N ALA A 140 19.58 6.15 25.43
CA ALA A 140 19.77 5.53 24.11
C ALA A 140 20.46 6.47 23.10
N MET A 141 20.35 7.80 23.27
CA MET A 141 20.96 8.77 22.35
C MET A 141 22.48 8.66 22.29
N SER A 142 23.17 8.31 23.39
CA SER A 142 24.64 8.26 23.40
C SER A 142 25.20 7.16 22.50
N GLU A 143 24.42 6.12 22.25
CA GLU A 143 24.79 4.96 21.42
C GLU A 143 24.30 5.11 19.96
N MET A 144 23.48 6.13 19.68
CA MET A 144 22.96 6.41 18.33
C MET A 144 23.87 7.35 17.53
N ARG A 145 23.89 7.15 16.21
CA ARG A 145 24.46 8.10 15.25
C ARG A 145 23.76 9.45 15.36
N MET A 146 24.50 10.54 15.16
CA MET A 146 24.01 11.90 15.39
C MET A 146 22.77 12.21 14.55
N GLU A 147 22.77 11.73 13.31
CA GLU A 147 21.71 11.88 12.32
C GLU A 147 20.38 11.24 12.76
N LEU A 148 20.44 10.20 13.59
CA LEU A 148 19.28 9.48 14.11
C LEU A 148 18.81 9.98 15.49
N ARG A 149 19.49 10.97 16.08
CA ARG A 149 19.11 11.55 17.39
C ARG A 149 17.96 12.55 17.24
N ARG A 150 16.85 12.08 16.68
CA ARG A 150 15.64 12.82 16.32
C ARG A 150 14.44 12.16 16.97
N ASN A 151 13.43 12.95 17.35
CA ASN A 151 12.29 12.46 18.11
C ASN A 151 10.95 13.00 17.59
N GLU A 152 10.91 13.59 16.40
CA GLU A 152 9.71 13.75 15.59
C GLU A 152 9.34 12.43 14.92
N ALA A 153 8.05 12.23 14.63
CA ALA A 153 7.56 11.02 13.98
C ALA A 153 6.26 11.27 13.22
N ALA A 154 5.93 10.37 12.30
CA ALA A 154 4.58 10.23 11.79
C ALA A 154 3.67 9.65 12.88
N VAL A 155 2.47 10.22 13.03
CA VAL A 155 1.49 9.77 14.02
C VAL A 155 1.12 8.29 13.80
N ASP A 156 1.05 7.85 12.54
CA ASP A 156 0.70 6.48 12.17
C ASP A 156 1.70 5.44 12.75
N THR A 157 2.99 5.60 12.48
CA THR A 157 4.01 4.63 12.92
C THR A 157 4.41 4.80 14.37
N GLU A 158 4.19 5.97 14.97
CA GLU A 158 4.26 6.14 16.44
C GLU A 158 3.11 5.39 17.12
N LEU A 159 1.87 5.61 16.68
CA LEU A 159 0.69 4.96 17.26
C LEU A 159 0.70 3.44 17.03
N ALA A 160 1.45 2.96 16.03
CA ALA A 160 1.69 1.54 15.85
C ALA A 160 2.35 0.87 17.06
N MET A 161 3.07 1.64 17.87
CA MET A 161 3.73 1.18 19.10
C MET A 161 2.82 1.21 20.32
N LEU A 162 1.53 1.54 20.18
CA LEU A 162 0.55 1.52 21.27
C LEU A 162 0.54 0.21 22.09
N PRO A 163 0.71 -1.00 21.52
CA PRO A 163 0.84 -2.23 22.30
C PRO A 163 2.05 -2.27 23.25
N CYS A 164 3.02 -1.39 23.05
CA CYS A 164 4.24 -1.27 23.84
C CYS A 164 4.21 -0.07 24.81
N ILE A 165 3.04 0.55 25.03
CA ILE A 165 2.88 1.75 25.87
C ILE A 165 3.49 1.64 27.28
N GLU A 166 3.43 0.45 27.89
CA GLU A 166 3.99 0.19 29.23
C GLU A 166 5.49 -0.17 29.23
N GLN A 167 6.10 -0.31 28.06
CA GLN A 167 7.51 -0.73 27.92
C GLN A 167 8.50 0.43 27.98
N HIS A 168 8.02 1.68 27.97
CA HIS A 168 8.84 2.90 28.07
C HIS A 168 9.98 2.90 27.03
N LEU A 169 9.64 2.56 25.78
CA LEU A 169 10.59 2.55 24.67
C LEU A 169 11.13 3.97 24.41
N PRO A 170 12.38 4.09 23.90
CA PRO A 170 12.92 5.39 23.53
C PRO A 170 12.02 6.10 22.51
N LEU A 171 11.84 7.41 22.69
CA LEU A 171 11.14 8.26 21.73
C LEU A 171 12.08 8.77 20.63
N THR A 172 13.38 8.78 20.91
CA THR A 172 14.42 9.18 19.96
C THR A 172 14.80 8.00 19.07
N GLY A 173 14.83 8.24 17.76
CA GLY A 173 15.33 7.31 16.76
C GLY A 173 14.29 6.28 16.30
N PRO A 174 14.59 5.54 15.22
CA PRO A 174 13.70 4.51 14.71
C PRO A 174 13.69 3.29 15.63
N LEU A 175 12.51 2.70 15.83
CA LEU A 175 12.34 1.41 16.49
C LEU A 175 12.26 0.29 15.46
N VAL A 176 12.87 -0.87 15.73
CA VAL A 176 12.83 -2.01 14.80
C VAL A 176 11.40 -2.51 14.66
N ASN A 177 10.95 -2.68 13.41
CA ASN A 177 9.66 -3.30 13.14
C ASN A 177 9.75 -4.83 13.18
N PRO A 178 9.08 -5.53 14.12
CA PRO A 178 9.10 -6.99 14.17
C PRO A 178 8.38 -7.67 12.99
N PHE A 179 7.58 -6.92 12.22
CA PHE A 179 6.88 -7.45 11.05
C PHE A 179 7.67 -7.32 9.75
N TYR A 180 8.81 -6.63 9.75
CA TYR A 180 9.59 -6.43 8.53
C TYR A 180 10.00 -7.76 7.89
N GLY A 181 9.66 -7.91 6.61
CA GLY A 181 9.92 -9.13 5.83
C GLY A 181 9.04 -10.33 6.18
N SER A 182 8.15 -10.24 7.17
CA SER A 182 7.29 -11.36 7.60
C SER A 182 6.40 -11.86 6.46
N THR A 183 6.24 -13.19 6.38
CA THR A 183 5.31 -13.90 5.49
C THR A 183 4.24 -14.67 6.28
N ASN A 184 4.27 -14.59 7.61
CA ASN A 184 3.33 -15.26 8.50
C ASN A 184 2.19 -14.30 8.85
N GLU A 185 1.09 -14.31 8.09
CA GLU A 185 -0.05 -13.39 8.29
C GLU A 185 -0.61 -13.39 9.73
N PRO A 186 -0.80 -14.54 10.42
CA PRO A 186 -1.22 -14.56 11.82
C PRO A 186 -0.27 -13.81 12.78
N ALA A 187 0.98 -13.57 12.40
CA ALA A 187 1.91 -12.79 13.21
C ALA A 187 1.54 -11.31 13.28
N PHE A 188 0.76 -10.80 12.32
CA PHE A 188 0.33 -9.40 12.26
C PHE A 188 -0.80 -9.12 13.25
N SER A 189 -0.44 -9.02 14.54
CA SER A 189 -1.33 -8.85 15.67
C SER A 189 -0.74 -7.88 16.70
N ALA A 190 -1.62 -7.11 17.36
CA ALA A 190 -1.24 -6.25 18.49
C ALA A 190 -0.57 -7.04 19.64
N THR A 191 -0.89 -8.33 19.81
CA THR A 191 -0.23 -9.19 20.80
C THR A 191 1.25 -9.43 20.51
N ASN A 192 1.67 -9.20 19.26
CA ASN A 192 3.05 -9.27 18.81
C ASN A 192 3.71 -7.88 18.76
N GLY A 193 3.15 -6.90 19.46
CA GLY A 193 3.79 -5.61 19.74
C GLY A 193 3.50 -4.49 18.74
N VAL A 194 2.70 -4.73 17.70
CA VAL A 194 2.40 -3.73 16.68
C VAL A 194 0.91 -3.68 16.38
N LEU A 195 0.33 -2.49 16.49
CA LEU A 195 -0.99 -2.14 15.98
C LEU A 195 -0.82 -1.61 14.55
N MET A 196 -1.45 -2.23 13.55
CA MET A 196 -1.29 -1.76 12.16
C MET A 196 -2.14 -0.52 11.94
N VAL A 197 -1.53 0.64 11.95
CA VAL A 197 -2.17 1.94 11.78
C VAL A 197 -2.07 2.39 10.32
N ALA A 198 -3.20 2.74 9.74
CA ALA A 198 -3.26 3.46 8.48
C ALA A 198 -4.22 4.63 8.62
N ARG A 199 -4.23 5.51 7.62
CA ARG A 199 -5.11 6.67 7.61
C ARG A 199 -5.92 6.83 6.33
N LEU A 200 -7.13 7.31 6.49
CA LEU A 200 -7.96 7.85 5.44
C LEU A 200 -7.81 9.37 5.45
N ASP A 201 -6.88 9.89 4.68
CA ASP A 201 -6.56 11.31 4.61
C ASP A 201 -6.15 11.68 3.17
N GLY A 202 -5.89 12.96 2.93
CA GLY A 202 -5.47 13.52 1.66
C GLY A 202 -5.84 15.01 1.55
N PRO A 203 -5.75 15.59 0.34
CA PRO A 203 -6.01 17.03 0.16
C PRO A 203 -7.43 17.49 0.52
N SER A 204 -8.38 16.57 0.64
CA SER A 204 -9.73 16.87 1.11
C SER A 204 -10.40 15.68 1.77
N ALA A 205 -11.40 15.95 2.59
CA ALA A 205 -12.22 14.91 3.23
C ALA A 205 -12.95 14.01 2.21
N SER A 206 -13.32 14.53 1.04
CA SER A 206 -13.96 13.73 -0.02
C SER A 206 -12.99 12.72 -0.62
N ILE A 207 -11.74 13.10 -0.85
CA ILE A 207 -10.67 12.19 -1.28
C ILE A 207 -10.45 11.12 -0.22
N ALA A 208 -10.28 11.52 1.04
CA ALA A 208 -10.10 10.62 2.17
C ALA A 208 -11.24 9.58 2.29
N ARG A 209 -12.49 10.05 2.20
CA ARG A 209 -13.68 9.18 2.21
C ARG A 209 -13.68 8.19 1.05
N GLY A 210 -13.27 8.62 -0.14
CA GLY A 210 -13.28 7.79 -1.35
C GLY A 210 -12.23 6.68 -1.39
N LEU A 211 -11.24 6.67 -0.48
CA LEU A 211 -10.19 5.64 -0.48
C LEU A 211 -10.77 4.23 -0.19
N VAL A 212 -11.68 4.11 0.79
CA VAL A 212 -12.36 2.84 1.08
C VAL A 212 -13.30 2.42 -0.05
N ASP A 213 -13.94 3.38 -0.72
CA ASP A 213 -14.85 3.08 -1.83
C ASP A 213 -14.09 2.46 -3.00
N LYS A 214 -12.94 3.04 -3.38
CA LYS A 214 -12.06 2.51 -4.43
C LYS A 214 -11.44 1.17 -4.05
N ALA A 215 -11.07 0.99 -2.78
CA ALA A 215 -10.56 -0.29 -2.27
C ALA A 215 -11.61 -1.40 -2.42
N MET A 216 -12.86 -1.15 -1.99
CA MET A 216 -13.95 -2.12 -2.10
C MET A 216 -14.36 -2.38 -3.55
N GLU A 217 -14.28 -1.38 -4.43
CA GLU A 217 -14.49 -1.56 -5.86
C GLU A 217 -13.49 -2.56 -6.44
N ALA A 218 -12.20 -2.41 -6.12
CA ALA A 218 -11.16 -3.32 -6.54
C ALA A 218 -11.26 -4.71 -5.89
N GLU A 219 -11.70 -4.82 -4.64
CA GLU A 219 -12.01 -6.13 -4.02
C GLU A 219 -13.18 -6.83 -4.73
N THR A 220 -14.13 -6.05 -5.24
CA THR A 220 -15.30 -6.57 -5.95
C THR A 220 -14.93 -7.04 -7.35
N ASN A 221 -14.21 -6.20 -8.09
CA ASN A 221 -14.00 -6.34 -9.53
C ASN A 221 -12.58 -6.78 -9.92
N GLY A 222 -11.61 -6.75 -9.00
CA GLY A 222 -10.19 -6.98 -9.23
C GLY A 222 -9.38 -5.69 -9.32
N LEU A 223 -8.07 -5.80 -9.07
CA LEU A 223 -7.09 -4.76 -9.38
C LEU A 223 -6.53 -5.00 -10.78
N TRP A 224 -6.82 -4.08 -11.69
CA TRP A 224 -6.45 -4.15 -13.10
C TRP A 224 -5.63 -2.94 -13.52
N GLY A 225 -4.93 -3.06 -14.65
CA GLY A 225 -4.07 -2.01 -15.18
C GLY A 225 -2.61 -2.42 -15.31
N ARG A 226 -1.76 -1.41 -15.55
CA ARG A 226 -0.32 -1.55 -15.79
C ARG A 226 0.49 -1.25 -14.54
N ALA A 227 1.68 -1.82 -14.47
CA ALA A 227 2.69 -1.46 -13.48
C ALA A 227 3.76 -0.56 -14.13
N TYR A 228 4.02 0.59 -13.53
CA TYR A 228 5.05 1.54 -13.97
C TYR A 228 6.10 1.68 -12.88
N ILE A 229 7.36 1.41 -13.22
CA ILE A 229 8.48 1.48 -12.28
C ILE A 229 9.51 2.47 -12.83
N ASP A 230 9.80 3.49 -12.04
CA ASP A 230 10.70 4.59 -12.41
C ASP A 230 11.99 4.47 -11.59
N LEU A 231 13.05 3.94 -12.20
CA LEU A 231 14.33 3.70 -11.52
C LEU A 231 15.22 4.91 -11.68
N ARG A 232 16.16 5.10 -10.75
CA ARG A 232 17.23 6.08 -10.91
C ARG A 232 18.46 5.50 -11.61
N ASN A 233 18.58 4.17 -11.60
CA ASN A 233 19.71 3.41 -12.11
C ASN A 233 21.06 3.85 -11.50
N ILE A 234 21.06 4.09 -10.18
CA ILE A 234 22.21 4.58 -9.43
C ILE A 234 23.24 3.47 -9.21
N ALA A 235 24.50 3.75 -9.54
CA ALA A 235 25.62 2.82 -9.35
C ALA A 235 26.31 2.94 -7.97
N ASP A 236 26.00 4.00 -7.20
CA ASP A 236 26.54 4.18 -5.84
C ASP A 236 25.97 3.10 -4.92
N THR A 237 26.87 2.29 -4.32
CA THR A 237 26.51 1.16 -3.46
C THR A 237 25.72 1.54 -2.22
N ASN A 238 25.82 2.79 -1.74
CA ASN A 238 25.05 3.27 -0.60
C ASN A 238 23.56 3.45 -0.92
N TYR A 239 23.24 3.67 -2.19
CA TYR A 239 21.89 3.97 -2.66
C TYR A 239 21.34 2.88 -3.59
N ALA A 240 22.18 2.04 -4.19
CA ALA A 240 21.77 0.96 -5.09
C ALA A 240 20.67 0.06 -4.51
N ILE A 241 20.60 -0.07 -3.18
CA ILE A 241 19.54 -0.83 -2.50
C ILE A 241 18.13 -0.31 -2.81
N GLY A 242 17.91 1.00 -2.93
CA GLY A 242 16.59 1.56 -3.27
C GLY A 242 16.14 1.17 -4.68
N ASP A 243 17.06 1.17 -5.64
CA ASP A 243 16.79 0.76 -7.01
C ASP A 243 16.57 -0.75 -7.06
N ASN A 244 17.31 -1.52 -6.26
CA ASN A 244 17.11 -2.96 -6.15
C ASN A 244 15.71 -3.30 -5.60
N TRP A 245 15.20 -2.54 -4.63
CA TRP A 245 13.82 -2.70 -4.15
C TRP A 245 12.79 -2.42 -5.25
N LEU A 246 12.97 -1.35 -6.02
CA LEU A 246 12.09 -1.03 -7.15
C LEU A 246 12.17 -2.06 -8.28
N ARG A 247 13.38 -2.53 -8.63
CA ARG A 247 13.58 -3.63 -9.60
C ARG A 247 12.90 -4.90 -9.14
N ALA A 248 13.02 -5.26 -7.85
CA ALA A 248 12.34 -6.42 -7.29
C ALA A 248 10.81 -6.28 -7.43
N ALA A 249 10.25 -5.11 -7.14
CA ALA A 249 8.82 -4.83 -7.35
C ALA A 249 8.41 -4.99 -8.83
N ALA A 250 9.24 -4.51 -9.76
CA ALA A 250 9.02 -4.68 -11.20
C ALA A 250 8.97 -6.14 -11.61
N GLU A 251 9.95 -6.95 -11.16
CA GLU A 251 9.99 -8.38 -11.45
C GLU A 251 8.78 -9.09 -10.87
N ILE A 252 8.39 -8.80 -9.63
CA ILE A 252 7.20 -9.38 -9.00
C ILE A 252 5.95 -9.03 -9.80
N CYS A 253 5.77 -7.77 -10.18
CA CYS A 253 4.62 -7.34 -10.99
C CYS A 253 4.57 -8.11 -12.32
N ARG A 254 5.69 -8.21 -13.03
CA ARG A 254 5.80 -8.91 -14.32
C ARG A 254 5.51 -10.41 -14.18
N HIS A 255 6.15 -11.09 -13.23
CA HIS A 255 5.98 -12.53 -13.01
C HIS A 255 4.55 -12.89 -12.56
N LEU A 256 3.88 -11.96 -11.89
CA LEU A 256 2.49 -12.15 -11.49
C LEU A 256 1.51 -11.76 -12.58
N GLY A 257 1.97 -11.20 -13.70
CA GLY A 257 1.22 -10.99 -14.94
C GLY A 257 0.72 -9.57 -15.16
N PHE A 258 1.19 -8.57 -14.40
CA PHE A 258 0.99 -7.18 -14.79
C PHE A 258 1.72 -6.91 -16.10
N GLU A 259 1.13 -6.07 -16.94
CA GLU A 259 1.90 -5.43 -18.00
C GLU A 259 2.81 -4.38 -17.34
N THR A 260 4.12 -4.61 -17.36
CA THR A 260 5.08 -3.85 -16.56
C THR A 260 6.03 -3.07 -17.43
N VAL A 261 6.03 -1.75 -17.27
CA VAL A 261 6.98 -0.81 -17.88
C VAL A 261 7.99 -0.39 -16.83
N VAL A 262 9.28 -0.46 -17.18
CA VAL A 262 10.38 -0.03 -16.32
C VAL A 262 11.16 1.05 -17.05
N ASP A 263 11.20 2.26 -16.49
CA ASP A 263 12.15 3.28 -16.90
C ASP A 263 13.47 3.05 -16.15
N THR A 264 14.57 3.05 -16.91
CA THR A 264 15.94 2.87 -16.41
C THR A 264 16.78 4.14 -16.56
N ASN A 265 16.18 5.22 -17.04
CA ASN A 265 16.85 6.51 -17.16
C ASN A 265 17.08 7.13 -15.79
N ALA A 266 18.09 8.00 -15.67
CA ALA A 266 18.35 8.67 -14.38
C ALA A 266 17.31 9.74 -14.02
N ALA A 267 16.60 10.27 -15.02
CA ALA A 267 15.51 11.22 -14.85
C ALA A 267 14.18 10.45 -14.73
N THR A 268 13.20 11.05 -14.06
CA THR A 268 11.85 10.48 -13.95
C THR A 268 11.16 10.42 -15.30
N PHE A 269 10.09 9.61 -15.39
CA PHE A 269 9.25 9.55 -16.60
C PHE A 269 8.92 10.97 -17.10
N PRO A 270 9.08 11.26 -18.41
CA PRO A 270 8.81 12.58 -18.93
C PRO A 270 7.29 12.89 -18.89
N PRO A 271 6.87 14.15 -18.76
CA PRO A 271 5.45 14.53 -18.66
C PRO A 271 4.57 14.03 -19.81
N GLU A 272 5.12 13.91 -21.01
CA GLU A 272 4.48 13.42 -22.22
C GLU A 272 4.38 11.90 -22.31
N PHE A 273 5.02 11.16 -21.40
CA PHE A 273 4.94 9.71 -21.41
C PHE A 273 3.47 9.27 -21.27
N PRO A 274 2.96 8.41 -22.17
CA PRO A 274 1.55 8.03 -22.21
C PRO A 274 1.24 6.99 -21.12
N MET A 275 1.39 7.40 -19.85
CA MET A 275 1.05 6.59 -18.70
C MET A 275 -0.47 6.50 -18.57
N SER A 276 -1.00 5.28 -18.55
CA SER A 276 -2.44 5.04 -18.53
C SER A 276 -2.82 3.80 -17.75
N GLN A 277 -4.08 3.75 -17.32
CA GLN A 277 -4.67 2.62 -16.59
C GLN A 277 -3.72 2.08 -15.51
N ILE A 278 -3.25 2.95 -14.62
CA ILE A 278 -2.20 2.65 -13.65
C ILE A 278 -2.78 1.79 -12.52
N ALA A 279 -2.26 0.58 -12.35
CA ALA A 279 -2.56 -0.29 -11.20
C ALA A 279 -1.50 -0.18 -10.10
N PHE A 280 -0.25 -0.01 -10.51
CA PHE A 280 0.90 0.03 -9.62
C PHE A 280 1.91 1.05 -10.14
N TYR A 281 2.33 1.98 -9.29
CA TYR A 281 3.44 2.88 -9.56
C TYR A 281 4.46 2.84 -8.42
N ALA A 282 5.73 2.75 -8.75
CA ALA A 282 6.81 3.00 -7.79
C ALA A 282 7.98 3.73 -8.47
N GLY A 283 8.41 4.86 -7.92
CA GLY A 283 9.44 5.69 -8.57
C GLY A 283 10.49 6.31 -7.67
N TRP A 284 11.57 6.84 -8.27
CA TRP A 284 12.71 7.46 -7.58
C TRP A 284 13.49 8.40 -8.54
N TYR A 285 14.01 9.59 -8.22
CA TYR A 285 13.94 10.46 -7.04
C TYR A 285 13.64 11.90 -7.50
N ASP A 286 12.51 12.46 -7.09
CA ASP A 286 12.22 13.88 -7.25
C ASP A 286 11.50 14.42 -6.00
N GLY A 287 11.74 15.69 -5.68
CA GLY A 287 11.20 16.30 -4.46
C GLY A 287 9.73 16.69 -4.55
N GLU A 288 9.34 17.07 -5.75
CA GLU A 288 7.98 17.48 -6.11
C GLU A 288 7.39 16.49 -7.11
N VAL A 289 6.05 16.42 -7.14
CA VAL A 289 5.34 15.62 -8.14
C VAL A 289 5.77 16.05 -9.54
N SER A 290 6.28 15.10 -10.33
CA SER A 290 6.78 15.35 -11.67
C SER A 290 6.27 14.33 -12.69
N GLY A 291 6.76 14.41 -13.93
CA GLY A 291 6.39 13.49 -14.99
C GLY A 291 4.90 13.50 -15.33
N PRO A 292 4.32 12.35 -15.71
CA PRO A 292 2.91 12.23 -16.08
C PRO A 292 1.92 12.66 -14.99
N PHE A 293 2.36 12.70 -13.73
CA PHE A 293 1.53 13.10 -12.59
C PHE A 293 1.24 14.61 -12.53
N THR A 294 1.96 15.41 -13.30
CA THR A 294 1.68 16.86 -13.48
C THR A 294 0.47 17.12 -14.36
N ARG A 295 0.04 16.13 -15.17
CA ARG A 295 -1.09 16.27 -16.10
C ARG A 295 -2.39 16.49 -15.32
N PRO A 296 -3.36 17.27 -15.84
CA PRO A 296 -4.63 17.54 -15.15
C PRO A 296 -5.37 16.25 -14.74
N ARG A 297 -5.37 15.26 -15.63
CA ARG A 297 -5.95 13.93 -15.42
C ARG A 297 -4.87 12.87 -15.52
N VAL A 298 -4.89 11.95 -14.56
CA VAL A 298 -4.08 10.73 -14.53
C VAL A 298 -5.07 9.58 -14.31
N GLU A 299 -4.89 8.49 -15.03
CA GLU A 299 -5.82 7.37 -14.98
C GLU A 299 -5.34 6.30 -13.99
N PHE A 300 -5.49 6.57 -12.70
CA PHE A 300 -5.36 5.52 -11.70
C PHE A 300 -6.59 4.62 -11.72
N MET A 301 -6.36 3.32 -11.80
CA MET A 301 -7.43 2.32 -11.71
C MET A 301 -7.95 2.23 -10.27
N PRO A 302 -9.23 1.90 -10.06
CA PRO A 302 -9.73 1.57 -8.73
C PRO A 302 -8.85 0.50 -8.09
N GLY A 303 -8.42 0.74 -6.85
CA GLY A 303 -7.48 -0.13 -6.15
C GLY A 303 -6.00 0.14 -6.40
N ALA A 304 -5.65 1.09 -7.27
CA ALA A 304 -4.26 1.36 -7.60
C ALA A 304 -3.41 1.73 -6.38
N PHE A 305 -2.17 1.26 -6.38
CA PHE A 305 -1.13 1.65 -5.44
C PHE A 305 -0.10 2.54 -6.14
N ALA A 306 0.36 3.58 -5.45
CA ALA A 306 1.46 4.41 -5.92
C ALA A 306 2.42 4.72 -4.78
N TYR A 307 3.71 4.79 -5.08
CA TYR A 307 4.75 5.19 -4.14
C TYR A 307 5.85 5.96 -4.88
N HIS A 308 6.36 7.02 -4.27
CA HIS A 308 7.56 7.69 -4.76
C HIS A 308 8.57 7.77 -3.63
N LEU A 309 9.73 7.16 -3.84
CA LEU A 309 10.83 7.15 -2.90
C LEU A 309 11.40 8.57 -2.85
N HIS A 310 10.98 9.34 -1.85
CA HIS A 310 11.54 10.65 -1.55
C HIS A 310 11.43 10.93 -0.05
N SER A 311 12.43 11.58 0.53
CA SER A 311 12.53 11.80 1.98
C SER A 311 11.39 12.62 2.58
N PHE A 312 10.71 13.42 1.77
CA PHE A 312 9.61 14.30 2.19
C PHE A 312 8.33 14.06 1.39
N SER A 313 8.16 12.86 0.82
CA SER A 313 7.05 12.53 -0.08
C SER A 313 5.66 12.81 0.51
N ALA A 314 5.51 12.78 1.84
CA ALA A 314 4.28 13.10 2.57
C ALA A 314 4.40 14.34 3.50
N ALA A 315 5.41 15.20 3.31
CA ALA A 315 5.57 16.39 4.13
C ALA A 315 4.40 17.38 3.99
N ASN A 316 3.69 17.37 2.86
CA ASN A 316 2.48 18.17 2.64
C ASN A 316 1.31 17.28 2.22
N LEU A 317 0.89 16.33 3.07
CA LEU A 317 -0.16 15.35 2.78
C LEU A 317 -1.49 15.98 2.30
N ARG A 318 -1.81 17.18 2.81
CA ARG A 318 -3.04 17.92 2.47
C ARG A 318 -2.89 18.83 1.25
N SER A 319 -1.73 18.86 0.60
CA SER A 319 -1.51 19.62 -0.64
C SER A 319 -1.82 18.76 -1.86
N ALA A 320 -2.58 19.29 -2.81
CA ALA A 320 -2.83 18.61 -4.09
C ALA A 320 -1.71 18.80 -5.12
N SER A 321 -0.69 19.60 -4.81
CA SER A 321 0.34 20.03 -5.77
C SER A 321 1.77 20.02 -5.25
N HIS A 322 2.01 19.65 -3.99
CA HIS A 322 3.34 19.64 -3.39
C HIS A 322 3.70 18.24 -2.88
N ASN A 323 4.98 17.89 -3.00
CA ASN A 323 5.53 16.56 -2.78
C ASN A 323 4.79 15.49 -3.58
N TRP A 324 4.54 14.30 -3.02
CA TRP A 324 4.05 13.17 -3.79
C TRP A 324 2.72 12.60 -3.28
N VAL A 325 2.60 12.32 -1.99
CA VAL A 325 1.43 11.59 -1.46
C VAL A 325 0.13 12.37 -1.70
N GLY A 326 0.09 13.66 -1.36
CA GLY A 326 -1.09 14.49 -1.58
C GLY A 326 -1.50 14.59 -3.06
N PRO A 327 -0.57 14.93 -3.98
CA PRO A 327 -0.84 14.92 -5.42
C PRO A 327 -1.31 13.56 -5.95
N LEU A 328 -0.67 12.45 -5.59
CA LEU A 328 -1.09 11.10 -6.02
C LEU A 328 -2.54 10.80 -5.59
N LEU A 329 -2.92 11.19 -4.36
CA LEU A 329 -4.30 11.08 -3.85
C LEU A 329 -5.27 11.97 -4.62
N ALA A 330 -4.90 13.22 -4.92
CA ALA A 330 -5.69 14.13 -5.74
C ALA A 330 -5.89 13.61 -7.17
N LYS A 331 -4.93 12.85 -7.70
CA LYS A 331 -5.00 12.19 -9.01
C LYS A 331 -5.77 10.88 -9.00
N GLY A 332 -6.16 10.36 -7.83
CA GLY A 332 -7.07 9.23 -7.71
C GLY A 332 -6.45 7.92 -7.23
N VAL A 333 -5.18 7.88 -6.80
CA VAL A 333 -4.59 6.66 -6.22
C VAL A 333 -5.43 6.15 -5.03
N THR A 334 -5.55 4.84 -4.86
CA THR A 334 -6.35 4.23 -3.80
C THR A 334 -5.57 4.07 -2.50
N ALA A 335 -4.28 3.74 -2.59
CA ALA A 335 -3.40 3.58 -1.45
C ALA A 335 -1.98 4.02 -1.79
N THR A 336 -1.26 4.56 -0.80
CA THR A 336 0.11 5.08 -0.94
C THR A 336 0.81 5.09 0.42
N LEU A 337 2.14 5.14 0.39
CA LEU A 337 3.00 5.34 1.55
C LEU A 337 3.82 6.61 1.35
N GLY A 338 4.28 7.25 2.42
CA GLY A 338 5.24 8.33 2.27
C GLY A 338 5.82 8.86 3.56
N CYS A 339 6.80 9.74 3.42
CA CYS A 339 7.67 10.21 4.49
C CYS A 339 7.25 11.63 4.91
N VAL A 340 6.85 11.81 6.17
CA VAL A 340 6.42 13.12 6.69
C VAL A 340 7.61 14.02 7.05
N ALA A 341 8.79 13.41 7.25
CA ALA A 341 10.09 14.03 7.43
C ALA A 341 11.18 13.03 6.97
N GLU A 342 12.45 13.44 7.04
CA GLU A 342 13.60 12.64 6.58
C GLU A 342 13.68 11.25 7.22
N PRO A 343 13.49 10.15 6.45
CA PRO A 343 13.57 8.80 6.97
C PRO A 343 14.97 8.19 6.91
N TYR A 344 15.89 8.76 6.10
CA TYR A 344 17.01 8.06 5.48
C TYR A 344 16.57 6.87 4.61
N LEU A 345 17.36 6.49 3.60
CA LEU A 345 16.97 5.42 2.67
C LEU A 345 16.60 4.10 3.41
N GLY A 346 17.38 3.73 4.43
CA GLY A 346 17.12 2.52 5.24
C GLY A 346 15.86 2.57 6.11
N GLY A 347 15.25 3.74 6.27
CA GLY A 347 13.96 3.92 6.96
C GLY A 347 12.76 3.98 6.01
N THR A 348 12.98 3.88 4.69
CA THR A 348 11.89 3.87 3.69
C THR A 348 11.32 2.46 3.47
N PRO A 349 10.07 2.35 2.98
CA PRO A 349 9.48 1.05 2.66
C PRO A 349 10.24 0.28 1.55
N ASP A 350 10.48 -1.01 1.76
CA ASP A 350 11.00 -1.93 0.75
C ASP A 350 9.88 -2.33 -0.24
N MET A 351 9.91 -1.76 -1.44
CA MET A 351 8.88 -2.00 -2.46
C MET A 351 8.88 -3.43 -3.02
N GLY A 352 10.01 -4.15 -2.97
CA GLY A 352 10.06 -5.56 -3.34
C GLY A 352 9.32 -6.42 -2.33
N VAL A 353 9.54 -6.18 -1.04
CA VAL A 353 8.78 -6.83 0.04
C VAL A 353 7.30 -6.47 -0.04
N PHE A 354 6.97 -5.18 -0.20
CA PHE A 354 5.58 -4.73 -0.36
C PHE A 354 4.86 -5.44 -1.50
N ALA A 355 5.43 -5.40 -2.73
CA ALA A 355 4.82 -6.01 -3.91
C ALA A 355 4.62 -7.52 -3.72
N SER A 356 5.59 -8.20 -3.12
CA SER A 356 5.48 -9.63 -2.81
C SER A 356 4.34 -9.90 -1.82
N ARG A 357 4.22 -9.12 -0.75
CA ARG A 357 3.19 -9.37 0.28
C ARG A 357 1.80 -9.03 -0.24
N PHE A 358 1.70 -7.90 -0.92
CA PHE A 358 0.45 -7.40 -1.46
C PHE A 358 -0.09 -8.26 -2.61
N ILE A 359 0.75 -8.58 -3.60
CA ILE A 359 0.30 -9.23 -4.85
C ILE A 359 0.40 -10.76 -4.77
N PHE A 360 1.53 -11.30 -4.31
CA PHE A 360 1.75 -12.76 -4.30
C PHE A 360 1.09 -13.44 -3.11
N HIS A 361 1.31 -12.93 -1.90
CA HIS A 361 0.70 -13.50 -0.69
C HIS A 361 -0.77 -13.07 -0.49
N GLY A 362 -1.23 -12.05 -1.21
CA GLY A 362 -2.59 -11.55 -1.09
C GLY A 362 -2.89 -10.92 0.27
N PHE A 363 -1.87 -10.38 0.95
CA PHE A 363 -2.04 -9.65 2.19
C PHE A 363 -2.91 -8.41 1.96
N SER A 364 -3.57 -7.96 3.02
CA SER A 364 -4.21 -6.64 3.03
C SER A 364 -3.16 -5.53 2.86
N PHE A 365 -3.59 -4.34 2.46
CA PHE A 365 -2.72 -3.18 2.34
C PHE A 365 -1.98 -2.89 3.64
N GLY A 366 -2.65 -2.97 4.80
CA GLY A 366 -2.02 -2.77 6.10
C GLY A 366 -0.92 -3.80 6.38
N GLU A 367 -1.21 -5.08 6.20
CA GLU A 367 -0.24 -6.16 6.39
C GLU A 367 0.97 -6.01 5.45
N ALA A 368 0.74 -5.74 4.17
CA ALA A 368 1.81 -5.55 3.19
C ALA A 368 2.64 -4.29 3.47
N ALA A 369 1.99 -3.18 3.86
CA ALA A 369 2.67 -1.95 4.25
C ALA A 369 3.60 -2.22 5.43
N TYR A 370 3.08 -2.77 6.53
CA TYR A 370 3.89 -3.06 7.72
C TYR A 370 4.94 -4.14 7.48
N ALA A 371 4.73 -5.10 6.57
CA ALA A 371 5.78 -6.04 6.19
C ALA A 371 6.95 -5.35 5.48
N SER A 372 6.69 -4.22 4.80
CA SER A 372 7.70 -3.48 4.04
C SER A 372 8.47 -2.44 4.84
N LEU A 373 8.05 -2.09 6.05
CA LEU A 373 8.69 -1.06 6.86
C LEU A 373 9.84 -1.63 7.69
N PRO A 374 11.09 -1.17 7.54
CA PRO A 374 12.19 -1.61 8.41
C PRO A 374 12.07 -1.07 9.84
N ALA A 375 11.40 0.08 10.00
CA ALA A 375 11.30 0.80 11.26
C ALA A 375 9.88 1.34 11.55
N LEU A 376 9.57 1.48 12.84
CA LEU A 376 8.39 2.12 13.42
C LEU A 376 8.80 3.30 14.31
N SER A 377 7.82 4.07 14.81
CA SER A 377 8.07 5.31 15.54
C SER A 377 8.99 6.27 14.78
N TRP A 378 8.77 6.35 13.46
CA TRP A 378 9.65 7.06 12.54
C TRP A 378 8.82 7.85 11.54
N GLN A 379 9.31 8.07 10.32
CA GLN A 379 8.75 9.10 9.45
C GLN A 379 7.69 8.62 8.45
N ILE A 380 7.26 7.35 8.50
CA ILE A 380 6.33 6.81 7.49
C ILE A 380 4.87 6.99 7.92
N THR A 381 4.07 7.57 7.03
CA THR A 381 2.61 7.54 7.08
C THR A 381 2.05 6.58 6.02
N ILE A 382 0.96 5.89 6.37
CA ILE A 382 0.34 4.83 5.56
C ILE A 382 -1.05 5.30 5.17
N VAL A 383 -1.29 5.68 3.91
CA VAL A 383 -2.56 6.28 3.48
C VAL A 383 -3.36 5.32 2.61
N GLY A 384 -4.53 4.92 3.10
CA GLY A 384 -5.40 3.94 2.46
C GLY A 384 -6.19 3.13 3.49
N ASP A 385 -7.13 2.32 3.01
CA ASP A 385 -7.86 1.38 3.85
C ASP A 385 -6.95 0.18 4.23
N PRO A 386 -6.62 -0.04 5.51
CA PRO A 386 -5.72 -1.11 5.90
C PRO A 386 -6.27 -2.50 5.60
N LEU A 387 -7.59 -2.66 5.47
CA LEU A 387 -8.25 -3.92 5.13
C LEU A 387 -8.26 -4.22 3.62
N TYR A 388 -7.82 -3.27 2.79
CA TYR A 388 -7.88 -3.40 1.34
C TYR A 388 -7.12 -4.64 0.84
N ARG A 389 -7.83 -5.63 0.26
CA ARG A 389 -7.26 -6.92 -0.17
C ARG A 389 -7.73 -7.33 -1.58
N PRO A 390 -7.14 -6.76 -2.66
CA PRO A 390 -7.60 -6.99 -4.03
C PRO A 390 -7.35 -8.41 -4.55
N PHE A 391 -6.42 -9.15 -3.95
CA PHE A 391 -6.07 -10.52 -4.34
C PHE A 391 -6.65 -11.59 -3.41
N GLY A 392 -7.68 -11.25 -2.62
CA GLY A 392 -8.32 -12.18 -1.69
C GLY A 392 -9.24 -13.23 -2.33
N LYS A 393 -9.53 -13.11 -3.63
CA LYS A 393 -10.36 -14.08 -4.39
C LYS A 393 -9.51 -14.92 -5.33
N PRO A 394 -9.81 -16.23 -5.49
CA PRO A 394 -9.20 -17.03 -6.54
C PRO A 394 -9.40 -16.41 -7.94
N ALA A 395 -8.32 -16.29 -8.70
CA ALA A 395 -8.33 -15.61 -10.00
C ALA A 395 -9.38 -16.20 -10.99
N GLN A 396 -9.57 -17.52 -10.99
CA GLN A 396 -10.59 -18.19 -11.81
C GLN A 396 -12.01 -17.77 -11.42
N GLN A 397 -12.29 -17.66 -10.12
CA GLN A 397 -13.59 -17.23 -9.63
C GLN A 397 -13.88 -15.80 -10.08
N LEU A 398 -12.90 -14.91 -9.94
CA LEU A 398 -13.02 -13.52 -10.36
C LEU A 398 -13.25 -13.41 -11.88
N HIS A 399 -12.47 -14.14 -12.69
CA HIS A 399 -12.66 -14.19 -14.14
C HIS A 399 -14.09 -14.61 -14.52
N ASN A 400 -14.60 -15.70 -13.93
CA ASN A 400 -15.94 -16.19 -14.20
C ASN A 400 -17.02 -15.17 -13.82
N GLN A 401 -16.84 -14.44 -12.71
CA GLN A 401 -17.75 -13.37 -12.29
C GLN A 401 -17.76 -12.19 -13.29
N LEU A 402 -16.57 -11.77 -13.76
CA LEU A 402 -16.44 -10.70 -14.75
C LEU A 402 -17.08 -11.10 -16.09
N ALA A 403 -16.84 -12.33 -16.54
CA ALA A 403 -17.41 -12.86 -17.77
C ALA A 403 -18.94 -12.95 -17.70
N ALA A 404 -19.49 -13.47 -16.59
CA ALA A 404 -20.93 -13.59 -16.40
C ALA A 404 -21.65 -12.22 -16.41
N LYS A 405 -20.99 -11.18 -15.91
CA LYS A 405 -21.52 -9.81 -15.88
C LYS A 405 -21.20 -8.99 -17.14
N LYS A 406 -20.45 -9.56 -18.11
CA LYS A 406 -19.91 -8.82 -19.27
C LYS A 406 -19.18 -7.54 -18.85
N SER A 407 -18.36 -7.65 -17.81
CA SER A 407 -17.66 -6.51 -17.24
C SER A 407 -16.68 -5.90 -18.24
N PRO A 408 -16.57 -4.56 -18.34
CA PRO A 408 -15.62 -3.91 -19.25
C PRO A 408 -14.16 -4.24 -18.90
N VAL A 409 -13.85 -4.56 -17.63
CA VAL A 409 -12.50 -4.96 -17.22
C VAL A 409 -12.16 -6.43 -17.49
N LEU A 410 -13.02 -7.18 -18.19
CA LEU A 410 -12.76 -8.58 -18.55
C LEU A 410 -11.52 -8.71 -19.45
N GLU A 411 -11.27 -7.73 -20.30
CA GLU A 411 -10.07 -7.67 -21.15
C GLU A 411 -8.77 -7.77 -20.34
N TRP A 412 -8.71 -7.08 -19.20
CA TRP A 412 -7.57 -7.12 -18.29
C TRP A 412 -7.36 -8.50 -17.67
N SER A 413 -8.45 -9.22 -17.41
CA SER A 413 -8.37 -10.60 -16.92
C SER A 413 -7.74 -11.53 -17.96
N PHE A 414 -8.08 -11.37 -19.25
CA PHE A 414 -7.44 -12.13 -20.33
C PHE A 414 -5.98 -11.73 -20.54
N LEU A 415 -5.66 -10.44 -20.52
CA LEU A 415 -4.27 -9.97 -20.62
C LEU A 415 -3.41 -10.52 -19.47
N ARG A 416 -3.93 -10.50 -18.24
CA ARG A 416 -3.29 -11.08 -17.06
C ARG A 416 -2.99 -12.57 -17.24
N LEU A 417 -3.95 -13.32 -17.79
CA LEU A 417 -3.78 -14.75 -18.07
C LEU A 417 -2.71 -15.00 -19.14
N ILE A 418 -2.69 -14.19 -20.21
CA ILE A 418 -1.65 -14.24 -21.24
C ILE A 418 -0.27 -14.02 -20.60
N ASN A 419 -0.11 -12.95 -19.82
CA ASN A 419 1.16 -12.60 -19.20
C ASN A 419 1.63 -13.63 -18.18
N LEU A 420 0.72 -14.23 -17.39
CA LEU A 420 1.05 -15.34 -16.49
C LEU A 420 1.56 -16.57 -17.23
N ASN A 421 0.96 -16.91 -18.38
CA ASN A 421 1.42 -18.04 -19.17
C ASN A 421 2.79 -17.77 -19.80
N LEU A 422 3.05 -16.55 -20.27
CA LEU A 422 4.39 -16.14 -20.74
C LEU A 422 5.43 -16.25 -19.61
N ALA A 423 5.12 -15.74 -18.41
CA ALA A 423 6.01 -15.82 -17.26
C ALA A 423 6.33 -17.26 -16.83
N ARG A 424 5.42 -18.21 -17.12
CA ARG A 424 5.63 -19.66 -16.91
C ARG A 424 6.41 -20.35 -18.03
N GLY A 425 6.86 -19.61 -19.04
CA GLY A 425 7.66 -20.13 -20.14
C GLY A 425 6.85 -20.65 -21.34
N ASN A 426 5.55 -20.37 -21.43
CA ASN A 426 4.79 -20.71 -22.64
C ASN A 426 5.26 -19.83 -23.82
N LEU A 427 5.23 -20.41 -25.02
CA LEU A 427 5.77 -19.74 -26.21
C LEU A 427 4.87 -18.57 -26.64
N PRO A 428 5.44 -17.40 -27.01
CA PRO A 428 4.66 -16.25 -27.49
C PRO A 428 3.68 -16.58 -28.63
N VAL A 429 4.05 -17.50 -29.53
CA VAL A 429 3.18 -17.94 -30.64
C VAL A 429 1.89 -18.62 -30.14
N GLN A 430 1.96 -19.36 -29.03
CA GLN A 430 0.78 -19.99 -28.43
C GLN A 430 -0.14 -18.93 -27.81
N MET A 431 0.44 -17.90 -27.21
CA MET A 431 -0.31 -16.76 -26.65
C MET A 431 -0.92 -15.88 -27.73
N THR A 432 -0.26 -15.76 -28.89
CA THR A 432 -0.80 -15.09 -30.08
C THR A 432 -2.06 -15.80 -30.55
N ALA A 433 -1.97 -17.11 -30.80
CA ALA A 433 -3.11 -17.92 -31.23
C ALA A 433 -4.25 -17.92 -30.20
N PHE A 434 -3.92 -17.88 -28.89
CA PHE A 434 -4.92 -17.71 -27.85
C PHE A 434 -5.62 -16.36 -27.95
N ALA A 435 -4.89 -15.25 -28.03
CA ALA A 435 -5.45 -13.90 -28.15
C ALA A 435 -6.32 -13.74 -29.42
N GLU A 436 -5.89 -14.29 -30.56
CA GLU A 436 -6.68 -14.32 -31.81
C GLU A 436 -8.00 -15.08 -31.67
N SER A 437 -8.02 -16.13 -30.84
CA SER A 437 -9.22 -16.96 -30.62
C SER A 437 -10.27 -16.33 -29.71
N LEU A 438 -9.91 -15.26 -28.98
CA LEU A 438 -10.82 -14.59 -28.06
C LEU A 438 -11.70 -13.59 -28.83
N PRO A 439 -13.05 -13.71 -28.77
CA PRO A 439 -13.94 -12.76 -29.43
C PRO A 439 -13.74 -11.31 -28.95
N VAL A 440 -13.49 -11.12 -27.65
CA VAL A 440 -13.30 -9.80 -27.02
C VAL A 440 -12.06 -9.05 -27.53
N THR A 441 -11.06 -9.74 -28.10
CA THR A 441 -9.84 -9.08 -28.58
C THR A 441 -10.12 -8.01 -29.62
N LYS A 442 -11.11 -8.22 -30.50
CA LYS A 442 -11.46 -7.26 -31.57
C LYS A 442 -12.17 -6.00 -31.07
N GLU A 443 -12.68 -6.04 -29.85
CA GLU A 443 -13.45 -4.96 -29.23
C GLU A 443 -12.67 -4.28 -28.08
N SER A 444 -11.45 -4.77 -27.81
CA SER A 444 -10.61 -4.33 -26.69
C SER A 444 -9.32 -3.68 -27.19
N ALA A 445 -9.12 -2.42 -26.85
CA ALA A 445 -7.85 -1.72 -27.10
C ALA A 445 -6.69 -2.45 -26.40
N VAL A 446 -6.88 -2.84 -25.13
CA VAL A 446 -5.88 -3.52 -24.29
C VAL A 446 -5.39 -4.83 -24.92
N LEU A 447 -6.31 -5.67 -25.39
CA LEU A 447 -5.94 -6.95 -26.02
C LEU A 447 -5.42 -6.78 -27.45
N SER A 448 -5.93 -5.78 -28.18
CA SER A 448 -5.44 -5.44 -29.51
C SER A 448 -3.98 -4.96 -29.47
N GLU A 449 -3.62 -4.09 -28.53
CA GLU A 449 -2.23 -3.67 -28.31
C GLU A 449 -1.32 -4.87 -28.05
N LYS A 450 -1.72 -5.77 -27.12
CA LYS A 450 -0.91 -6.96 -26.81
C LYS A 450 -0.74 -7.88 -28.03
N LEU A 451 -1.78 -8.03 -28.83
CA LEU A 451 -1.73 -8.84 -30.05
C LEU A 451 -0.80 -8.21 -31.09
N ALA A 452 -0.86 -6.89 -31.26
CA ALA A 452 0.04 -6.15 -32.13
C ALA A 452 1.51 -6.29 -31.71
N ASP A 453 1.80 -6.24 -30.39
CA ASP A 453 3.14 -6.49 -29.85
C ASP A 453 3.64 -7.91 -30.21
N PHE A 454 2.76 -8.91 -30.12
CA PHE A 454 3.11 -10.27 -30.54
C PHE A 454 3.40 -10.38 -32.04
N TYR A 455 2.64 -9.69 -32.89
CA TYR A 455 2.92 -9.65 -34.33
C TYR A 455 4.25 -8.96 -34.63
N SER A 456 4.53 -7.85 -33.95
CA SER A 456 5.80 -7.14 -34.08
C SER A 456 6.98 -8.04 -33.68
N ALA A 457 6.90 -8.71 -32.52
CA ALA A 457 7.92 -9.64 -32.05
C ALA A 457 8.11 -10.87 -32.95
N GLN A 458 7.11 -11.24 -33.76
CA GLN A 458 7.19 -12.31 -34.76
C GLN A 458 7.71 -11.84 -36.14
N GLY A 459 8.05 -10.56 -36.29
CA GLY A 459 8.46 -10.00 -37.57
C GLY A 459 7.31 -9.86 -38.57
N LYS A 460 6.07 -9.59 -38.10
CA LYS A 460 4.88 -9.32 -38.91
C LYS A 460 4.47 -7.85 -38.82
N PRO A 461 5.26 -6.90 -39.36
CA PRO A 461 5.03 -5.46 -39.15
C PRO A 461 3.69 -4.96 -39.70
N SER A 462 3.24 -5.46 -40.85
CA SER A 462 1.94 -5.05 -41.42
C SER A 462 0.76 -5.42 -40.52
N SER A 463 0.77 -6.64 -39.96
CA SER A 463 -0.27 -7.08 -39.03
C SER A 463 -0.21 -6.31 -37.70
N ALA A 464 0.99 -5.98 -37.23
CA ALA A 464 1.17 -5.17 -36.04
C ALA A 464 0.59 -3.75 -36.23
N ILE A 465 0.94 -3.08 -37.33
CA ILE A 465 0.44 -1.74 -37.67
C ILE A 465 -1.10 -1.73 -37.76
N GLU A 466 -1.69 -2.64 -38.55
CA GLU A 466 -3.16 -2.73 -38.69
C GLU A 466 -3.85 -2.94 -37.33
N THR A 467 -3.24 -3.75 -36.46
CA THR A 467 -3.82 -4.06 -35.15
C THR A 467 -3.69 -2.90 -34.17
N TRP A 468 -2.58 -2.14 -34.19
CA TRP A 468 -2.44 -0.91 -33.41
C TRP A 468 -3.38 0.19 -33.91
N GLU A 469 -3.54 0.36 -35.22
CA GLU A 469 -4.51 1.31 -35.80
C GLU A 469 -5.93 1.00 -35.31
N ARG A 470 -6.33 -0.28 -35.30
CA ARG A 470 -7.61 -0.70 -34.72
C ARG A 470 -7.70 -0.39 -33.23
N ALA A 471 -6.65 -0.63 -32.45
CA ALA A 471 -6.65 -0.32 -31.03
C ALA A 471 -6.94 1.17 -30.77
N LEU A 472 -6.43 2.06 -31.63
CA LEU A 472 -6.68 3.50 -31.55
C LEU A 472 -8.16 3.89 -31.76
N GLU A 473 -8.94 3.06 -32.46
CA GLU A 473 -10.38 3.27 -32.68
C GLU A 473 -11.24 2.76 -31.50
N LEU A 474 -10.69 1.91 -30.62
CA LEU A 474 -11.41 1.19 -29.56
C LEU A 474 -11.42 1.93 -28.21
N SER A 475 -11.34 3.26 -28.24
CA SER A 475 -11.17 4.10 -27.03
C SER A 475 -9.94 3.70 -26.19
N PRO A 476 -8.73 3.77 -26.77
CA PRO A 476 -7.51 3.61 -25.99
C PRO A 476 -7.46 4.68 -24.90
N SER A 477 -6.70 4.38 -23.86
CA SER A 477 -6.59 5.23 -22.66
C SER A 477 -5.90 6.58 -22.87
#